data_AF-A0A5K0ZP36-F1
#
_entry.id   AF-A0A5K0ZP36-F1
#
_cell.length_a   1.000
_cell.length_b   1.000
_cell.length_c   1.000
_cell.angle_alpha   90.00
_cell.angle_beta   90.00
_cell.angle_gamma   90.00
#
_symmetry.space_group_name_H-M   'P 1'
#
loop_
_entity.id
_entity.type
_entity.pdbx_description
1 polymer ?
#
loop_
_entity_poly.entity_id
_entity_poly.type
_entity_poly.pdbx_seq_one_letter_code
_entity_poly.pdbx_strand_id
1 'polypeptide(L)'
;VLAYKEEFPKKGAEQKIISTLNSIIDKREKEMKLGIAKNDDLLGLLLESNKNHNQHGGKGMTREEVIEECRLFYFAGQETTSVLLTWTMVLLSMHPSWQARARDEVLQVCGKSTPSFDALIHLKT
;
A
#
# COMPACT_ATOMS: atom_id res chain seq x y z
N VAL A 1 29.48 12.93 7.15
CA VAL A 1 29.34 11.70 6.32
C VAL A 1 29.59 10.40 7.12
N LEU A 2 29.83 10.43 8.43
CA LEU A 2 29.95 9.19 9.22
C LEU A 2 29.23 9.35 10.57
N ALA A 3 27.93 9.01 10.61
CA ALA A 3 27.18 8.63 11.82
C ALA A 3 25.70 8.27 11.53
N TYR A 4 25.37 7.71 10.36
CA TYR A 4 24.02 7.18 10.07
C TYR A 4 24.05 5.66 9.94
N LYS A 5 24.52 5.00 10.99
CA LYS A 5 24.42 3.55 11.13
C LYS A 5 24.03 3.18 12.55
N GLU A 6 22.93 3.75 13.03
CA GLU A 6 22.14 3.06 14.05
C GLU A 6 21.47 1.87 13.34
N GLU A 7 22.03 0.68 13.54
CA GLU A 7 21.31 -0.56 13.26
C GLU A 7 20.18 -0.69 14.30
N PHE A 8 19.06 0.00 14.02
CA PHE A 8 17.76 -0.35 14.57
C PHE A 8 17.60 -1.87 14.47
N PRO A 9 17.00 -2.56 15.46
CA PRO A 9 16.91 -4.02 15.46
C PRO A 9 15.97 -4.50 14.35
N LYS A 10 16.49 -4.55 13.11
CA LYS A 10 15.76 -4.90 11.88
C LYS A 10 15.08 -6.26 12.03
N LYS A 11 15.74 -7.19 12.72
CA LYS A 11 15.22 -8.55 12.96
C LYS A 11 13.84 -8.56 13.63
N GLY A 12 13.59 -7.69 14.62
CA GLY A 12 12.31 -7.66 15.33
C GLY A 12 11.18 -7.07 14.50
N ALA A 13 11.47 -5.98 13.76
CA ALA A 13 10.49 -5.34 12.89
C ALA A 13 10.13 -6.24 11.68
N GLU A 14 11.13 -6.85 11.04
CA GLU A 14 10.93 -7.77 9.93
C GLU A 14 10.10 -8.99 10.34
N GLN A 15 10.41 -9.61 11.49
CA GLN A 15 9.63 -10.72 12.03
C GLN A 15 8.17 -10.33 12.27
N LYS A 16 7.93 -9.11 12.73
CA LYS A 16 6.58 -8.58 12.98
C LYS A 16 5.80 -8.34 11.69
N ILE A 17 6.48 -7.85 10.63
CA ILE A 17 5.89 -7.71 9.30
C ILE A 17 5.51 -9.08 8.76
N ILE A 18 6.45 -10.02 8.79
CA ILE A 18 6.23 -11.38 8.30
C ILE A 18 5.07 -12.04 9.07
N SER A 19 5.03 -11.97 10.40
CA SER A 19 3.93 -12.56 11.18
C SER A 19 2.57 -11.92 10.90
N THR A 20 2.55 -10.62 10.64
CA THR A 20 1.34 -9.88 10.26
C THR A 20 0.86 -10.30 8.88
N LEU A 21 1.75 -10.37 7.88
CA LEU A 21 1.42 -10.81 6.52
C LEU A 21 0.90 -12.25 6.52
N ASN A 22 1.56 -13.15 7.28
CA ASN A 22 1.09 -14.52 7.48
C ASN A 22 -0.36 -14.54 8.00
N SER A 23 -0.65 -13.75 9.04
CA SER A 23 -1.99 -13.71 9.64
C SER A 23 -3.05 -13.17 8.66
N ILE A 24 -2.69 -12.19 7.82
CA ILE A 24 -3.57 -11.63 6.79
C ILE A 24 -3.87 -12.68 5.71
N ILE A 25 -2.83 -13.38 5.23
CA ILE A 25 -2.96 -14.42 4.20
C ILE A 25 -3.79 -15.58 4.74
N ASP A 26 -3.51 -16.07 5.95
CA ASP A 26 -4.25 -17.19 6.56
C ASP A 26 -5.74 -16.87 6.72
N LYS A 27 -6.04 -15.64 7.17
CA LYS A 27 -7.42 -15.15 7.25
C LYS A 27 -8.07 -15.15 5.87
N ARG A 28 -7.39 -14.63 4.84
CA ARG A 28 -7.92 -14.54 3.49
C ARG A 28 -8.15 -15.92 2.87
N GLU A 29 -7.21 -16.85 2.98
CA GLU A 29 -7.36 -18.22 2.48
C GLU A 29 -8.54 -18.94 3.15
N LYS A 30 -8.76 -18.72 4.45
CA LYS A 30 -9.90 -19.27 5.16
C LYS A 30 -11.22 -18.70 4.65
N GLU A 31 -11.30 -17.38 4.44
CA GLU A 31 -12.48 -16.72 3.86
C GLU A 31 -12.76 -17.21 2.43
N MET A 32 -11.71 -17.45 1.62
CA MET A 32 -11.84 -17.99 0.27
C MET A 32 -12.38 -19.44 0.29
N LYS A 33 -11.89 -20.29 1.20
CA LYS A 33 -12.39 -21.68 1.37
C LYS A 33 -13.87 -21.72 1.78
N LEU A 34 -14.31 -20.75 2.57
CA LEU A 34 -15.69 -20.61 3.01
C LEU A 34 -16.61 -19.94 1.97
N GLY A 35 -16.06 -19.45 0.85
CA GLY A 35 -16.82 -18.76 -0.20
C GLY A 35 -17.34 -17.38 0.22
N ILE A 36 -16.77 -16.77 1.26
CA ILE A 36 -17.17 -15.45 1.79
C ILE A 36 -16.18 -14.34 1.45
N ALA A 37 -15.01 -14.68 0.91
CA ALA A 37 -14.02 -13.70 0.48
C ALA A 37 -14.51 -12.88 -0.71
N LYS A 38 -14.29 -11.56 -0.66
CA LYS A 38 -14.25 -10.73 -1.86
C LYS A 38 -12.82 -10.76 -2.40
N ASN A 39 -12.65 -11.27 -3.62
CA ASN A 39 -11.35 -11.35 -4.30
C ASN A 39 -11.16 -10.15 -5.26
N ASP A 40 -11.54 -8.96 -4.81
CA ASP A 40 -11.50 -7.71 -5.59
C ASP A 40 -10.27 -6.84 -5.28
N ASP A 41 -9.42 -7.28 -4.36
CA ASP A 41 -8.14 -6.65 -4.06
C ASP A 41 -6.93 -7.48 -4.55
N LEU A 42 -5.75 -6.85 -4.52
CA LEU A 42 -4.50 -7.44 -5.02
C LEU A 42 -4.21 -8.83 -4.43
N LEU A 43 -4.39 -9.01 -3.11
CA LEU A 43 -4.11 -10.27 -2.45
C LEU A 43 -5.12 -11.35 -2.87
N GLY A 44 -6.40 -11.01 -2.92
CA GLY A 44 -7.45 -11.92 -3.37
C GLY A 44 -7.21 -12.40 -4.81
N LEU A 45 -6.91 -11.46 -5.72
CA LEU A 45 -6.59 -11.76 -7.12
C LEU A 45 -5.32 -12.62 -7.26
N LEU A 46 -4.28 -12.34 -6.48
CA LEU A 46 -3.04 -13.10 -6.48
C LEU A 46 -3.27 -14.55 -6.04
N LEU A 47 -3.97 -14.75 -4.92
CA LEU A 47 -4.27 -16.09 -4.38
C LEU A 47 -5.19 -16.89 -5.31
N GLU A 48 -6.20 -16.24 -5.89
CA GLU A 48 -7.11 -16.87 -6.85
C GLU A 48 -6.38 -17.29 -8.13
N SER A 49 -5.56 -16.40 -8.69
CA SER A 49 -4.75 -16.68 -9.87
C SER A 49 -3.76 -17.83 -9.61
N ASN A 50 -3.07 -17.82 -8.46
CA ASN A 50 -2.13 -18.86 -8.06
C ASN A 50 -2.83 -20.23 -7.95
N LYS A 51 -4.00 -20.27 -7.29
CA LYS A 51 -4.80 -21.49 -7.18
C LYS A 51 -5.22 -22.02 -8.56
N ASN A 52 -5.70 -21.15 -9.44
CA ASN A 52 -6.11 -21.54 -10.79
C ASN A 52 -4.93 -22.06 -11.61
N HIS A 53 -3.76 -21.42 -11.52
CA HIS A 53 -2.55 -21.86 -12.23
C HIS A 53 -2.09 -23.25 -11.79
N ASN A 54 -2.12 -23.54 -10.48
CA ASN A 54 -1.80 -24.87 -9.93
C ASN A 54 -2.79 -25.95 -10.41
N GLN A 55 -4.08 -25.62 -10.52
CA GLN A 55 -5.11 -26.57 -10.98
C GLN A 55 -4.96 -26.94 -12.46
N HIS A 56 -4.38 -26.07 -13.28
CA HIS A 56 -4.15 -26.30 -14.71
C HIS A 56 -2.76 -26.90 -15.00
N GLY A 57 -2.10 -27.49 -14.00
CA GLY A 57 -0.80 -28.15 -14.16
C GLY A 57 0.41 -27.21 -14.19
N GLY A 58 0.20 -25.91 -13.96
CA GLY A 58 1.28 -24.95 -13.77
C GLY A 58 1.90 -25.03 -12.38
N LYS A 59 3.15 -24.58 -12.25
CA LYS A 59 3.79 -24.37 -10.94
C LYS A 59 3.49 -22.94 -10.48
N GLY A 60 2.48 -22.76 -9.65
CA GLY A 60 2.17 -21.50 -8.98
C GLY A 60 3.18 -21.16 -7.87
N MET A 61 3.00 -20.00 -7.25
CA MET A 61 3.92 -19.54 -6.20
C MET A 61 3.72 -20.32 -4.90
N THR A 62 4.80 -20.53 -4.16
CA THR A 62 4.73 -21.02 -2.78
C THR A 62 4.16 -19.95 -1.85
N ARG A 63 3.78 -20.37 -0.64
CA ARG A 63 3.27 -19.45 0.39
C ARG A 63 4.32 -18.41 0.78
N GLU A 64 5.57 -18.80 0.85
CA GLU A 64 6.71 -17.93 1.14
C GLU A 64 6.90 -16.90 0.03
N GLU A 65 6.80 -17.30 -1.23
CA GLU A 65 6.86 -16.39 -2.38
C GLU A 65 5.70 -15.38 -2.36
N VAL A 66 4.48 -15.80 -1.99
CA VAL A 66 3.34 -14.87 -1.84
C VAL A 66 3.60 -13.84 -0.74
N ILE A 67 4.19 -14.25 0.39
CA ILE A 67 4.55 -13.34 1.48
C ILE A 67 5.60 -12.33 1.03
N GLU A 68 6.64 -12.79 0.34
CA GLU A 68 7.72 -11.90 -0.13
C GLU A 68 7.21 -10.92 -1.19
N GLU A 69 6.33 -11.34 -2.11
CA GLU A 69 5.70 -10.41 -3.05
C GLU A 69 4.83 -9.37 -2.32
N CYS A 70 3.99 -9.78 -1.37
CA CYS A 70 3.18 -8.84 -0.59
C CYS A 70 4.04 -7.85 0.19
N ARG A 71 5.16 -8.32 0.76
CA ARG A 71 6.15 -7.49 1.44
C ARG A 71 6.75 -6.47 0.47
N LEU A 72 7.18 -6.92 -0.70
CA LEU A 72 7.79 -6.07 -1.73
C LEU A 72 6.84 -4.96 -2.19
N PHE A 73 5.58 -5.29 -2.50
CA PHE A 73 4.56 -4.31 -2.90
C PHE A 73 4.34 -3.24 -1.82
N TYR A 74 4.25 -3.66 -0.55
CA TYR A 74 4.08 -2.74 0.56
C TYR A 74 5.25 -1.76 0.69
N PHE A 75 6.49 -2.25 0.67
CA PHE A 75 7.68 -1.40 0.80
C PHE A 75 7.88 -0.48 -0.39
N ALA A 76 7.67 -0.98 -1.62
CA ALA A 76 7.79 -0.19 -2.83
C ALA A 76 6.85 1.03 -2.81
N GLY A 77 5.61 0.85 -2.35
CA GLY A 77 4.63 1.91 -2.23
C GLY A 77 4.87 2.86 -1.05
N GLN A 78 5.24 2.34 0.12
CA GLN A 78 5.37 3.15 1.33
C GLN A 78 6.57 4.11 1.28
N GLU A 79 7.76 3.60 0.97
CA GLU A 79 9.00 4.39 1.08
C GLU A 79 9.00 5.55 0.07
N THR A 80 8.63 5.27 -1.18
CA THR A 80 8.60 6.29 -2.24
C THR A 80 7.53 7.35 -1.99
N THR A 81 6.31 6.94 -1.63
CA THR A 81 5.18 7.85 -1.40
C THR A 81 5.39 8.70 -0.15
N SER A 82 5.91 8.12 0.94
CA SER A 82 6.16 8.88 2.18
C SER A 82 7.22 9.95 1.99
N VAL A 83 8.30 9.66 1.25
CA VAL A 83 9.33 10.63 0.88
C VAL A 83 8.75 11.73 0.00
N LEU A 84 7.96 11.37 -1.03
CA LEU A 84 7.30 12.34 -1.91
C LEU A 84 6.38 13.29 -1.13
N LEU A 85 5.53 12.75 -0.24
CA LEU A 85 4.62 13.55 0.58
C LEU A 85 5.38 14.46 1.56
N THR A 86 6.48 13.97 2.14
CA THR A 86 7.32 14.76 3.03
C THR A 86 7.87 15.98 2.31
N TRP A 87 8.47 15.80 1.13
CA TRP A 87 8.99 16.91 0.33
C TRP A 87 7.89 17.84 -0.19
N THR A 88 6.73 17.28 -0.56
CA THR A 88 5.55 18.08 -0.94
C THR A 88 5.14 19.02 0.20
N MET A 89 5.05 18.50 1.44
CA MET A 89 4.69 19.32 2.61
C MET A 89 5.76 20.38 2.92
N VAL A 90 7.05 20.03 2.81
CA VAL A 90 8.15 21.00 2.95
C VAL A 90 8.00 22.13 1.93
N LEU A 91 7.82 21.82 0.65
CA LEU A 91 7.66 22.82 -0.41
C LEU A 91 6.43 23.71 -0.17
N LEU A 92 5.27 23.13 0.17
CA LEU A 92 4.07 23.92 0.46
C LEU A 92 4.28 24.85 1.66
N SER A 93 4.97 24.40 2.72
CA SER A 93 5.27 25.24 3.88
C SER A 93 6.19 26.42 3.56
N MET A 94 7.11 26.26 2.59
CA MET A 94 8.04 27.29 2.15
C MET A 94 7.42 28.26 1.14
N HIS A 95 6.29 27.88 0.53
CA HIS A 95 5.58 28.66 -0.49
C HIS A 95 4.10 28.86 -0.09
N PRO A 96 3.79 29.80 0.83
CA PRO A 96 2.43 30.00 1.34
C PRO A 96 1.38 30.28 0.26
N SER A 97 1.76 30.93 -0.85
CA SER A 97 0.87 31.16 -1.98
C SER A 97 0.48 29.88 -2.70
N TRP A 98 1.39 28.90 -2.82
CA TRP A 98 1.09 27.58 -3.40
C TRP A 98 0.19 26.78 -2.47
N GLN A 99 0.48 26.80 -1.17
CA GLN A 99 -0.36 26.17 -0.16
C GLN A 99 -1.78 26.74 -0.14
N ALA A 100 -1.93 28.06 -0.22
CA ALA A 100 -3.24 28.71 -0.31
C ALA A 100 -4.00 28.27 -1.57
N ARG A 101 -3.36 28.32 -2.74
CA ARG A 101 -3.96 27.90 -4.02
C ARG A 101 -4.43 26.43 -3.99
N ALA A 102 -3.60 25.52 -3.49
CA ALA A 102 -3.95 24.10 -3.36
C ALA A 102 -5.12 23.88 -2.37
N ARG A 103 -5.13 24.61 -1.24
CA ARG A 103 -6.23 24.55 -0.26
C ARG A 103 -7.54 25.07 -0.86
N ASP A 104 -7.48 26.18 -1.58
CA ASP A 104 -8.65 26.78 -2.21
C ASP A 104 -9.24 25.85 -3.28
N GLU A 105 -8.41 25.19 -4.09
CA GLU A 105 -8.87 24.18 -5.05
C GLU A 105 -9.59 23.02 -4.35
N VAL A 106 -8.99 22.45 -3.30
CA VAL A 106 -9.63 21.37 -2.53
C VAL A 106 -10.97 21.82 -1.96
N LEU A 107 -11.07 23.04 -1.44
CA LEU A 107 -12.34 23.58 -0.93
C LEU A 107 -13.38 23.83 -2.03
N GLN A 108 -12.95 24.24 -3.22
CA GLN A 108 -13.86 24.44 -4.36
C GLN A 108 -14.38 23.11 -4.92
N VAL A 109 -13.53 22.10 -5.03
CA VAL A 109 -13.86 20.80 -5.64
C VAL A 109 -14.54 19.87 -4.63
N CYS A 110 -14.00 19.78 -3.40
CA CYS A 110 -14.46 18.81 -2.39
C CYS A 110 -15.34 19.45 -1.30
N GLY A 111 -15.36 20.78 -1.18
CA GLY A 111 -16.05 21.46 -0.08
C GLY A 111 -15.46 21.10 1.29
N LYS A 112 -16.35 20.86 2.26
CA LYS A 112 -15.99 20.34 3.60
C LYS A 112 -16.24 18.84 3.75
N SER A 113 -16.59 18.17 2.66
CA SER A 113 -16.91 16.75 2.64
C SER A 113 -15.66 15.91 2.37
N THR A 114 -15.73 14.62 2.68
CA THR A 114 -14.68 13.67 2.28
C THR A 114 -14.56 13.64 0.75
N PRO A 115 -13.36 13.81 0.17
CA PRO A 115 -13.16 13.73 -1.28
C PRO A 115 -13.65 12.40 -1.85
N SER A 116 -14.43 12.44 -2.94
CA SER A 116 -14.81 11.27 -3.72
C SER A 116 -13.75 10.95 -4.78
N PHE A 117 -13.82 9.76 -5.37
CA PHE A 117 -12.93 9.41 -6.49
C PHE A 117 -13.09 10.36 -7.68
N ASP A 118 -14.34 10.73 -8.01
CA ASP A 118 -14.64 11.69 -9.07
C ASP A 118 -14.15 13.11 -8.75
N ALA A 119 -14.00 13.47 -7.46
CA ALA A 119 -13.44 14.77 -7.09
C ALA A 119 -11.94 14.84 -7.45
N LEU A 120 -11.21 13.72 -7.40
CA LEU A 120 -9.76 13.70 -7.64
C LEU A 120 -9.39 14.13 -9.05
N ILE A 121 -10.19 13.79 -10.06
CA ILE A 121 -9.93 14.18 -11.46
C ILE A 121 -10.06 15.69 -11.71
N HIS A 122 -10.62 16.42 -10.75
CA HIS A 122 -10.84 17.85 -10.83
C HIS A 122 -9.81 18.68 -10.04
N LEU A 123 -8.87 18.03 -9.34
CA LEU A 123 -7.71 18.68 -8.70
C LEU A 123 -6.58 18.85 -9.72
N LYS A 124 -6.15 20.08 -10.00
CA LYS A 124 -5.26 20.45 -11.11
C LYS A 124 -4.05 21.29 -10.69
N THR A 125 -4.00 21.75 -9.45
CA THR A 125 -3.20 22.91 -9.05
C THR A 125 -1.74 22.64 -8.80
#